data_AF-A0A930ZB04-F1
#
_entry.id   AF-A0A930ZB04-F1
#
_cell.length_a   1.000
_cell.length_b   1.000
_cell.length_c   1.000
_cell.angle_alpha   90.00
_cell.angle_beta   90.00
_cell.angle_gamma   90.00
#
_symmetry.space_group_name_H-M   'P 1'
#
loop_
_entity.id
_entity.type
_entity.pdbx_description
1 polymer ?
#
loop_
_entity_poly.entity_id
_entity_poly.type
_entity_poly.pdbx_seq_one_letter_code
_entity_poly.pdbx_strand_id
1 'polypeptide(L)' 'MKLLGLVIAVLGWLLAIMSVKLASPPAQIICALAGFTVALIGVLGVLNAAHLKDAIWKS' A
#
# COMPACT_ATOMS: atom_id res chain seq x y z
N MET A 1 7.91 -12.79 1.67
CA MET A 1 6.65 -12.04 1.91
C MET A 1 6.87 -10.66 2.50
N LYS A 2 7.79 -10.47 3.46
CA LYS A 2 8.09 -9.14 4.03
C LYS A 2 8.53 -8.13 2.96
N LEU A 3 9.54 -8.48 2.15
CA LEU A 3 10.00 -7.62 1.05
C LEU A 3 8.90 -7.33 0.01
N LEU A 4 8.10 -8.34 -0.36
CA LEU A 4 6.99 -8.17 -1.30
C LEU A 4 5.95 -7.17 -0.76
N GLY A 5 5.53 -7.30 0.49
CA GLY A 5 4.59 -6.36 1.12
C GLY A 5 5.13 -4.93 1.16
N LEU A 6 6.44 -4.77 1.44
CA LEU A 6 7.11 -3.47 1.38
C LEU A 6 7.11 -2.89 -0.04
N VAL A 7 7.44 -3.68 -1.05
CA VAL A 7 7.43 -3.22 -2.46
C VAL A 7 6.03 -2.78 -2.87
N ILE A 8 4.99 -3.56 -2.55
CA ILE A 8 3.60 -3.19 -2.85
C ILE A 8 3.22 -1.89 -2.13
N ALA A 9 3.61 -1.74 -0.86
CA ALA A 9 3.34 -0.54 -0.08
C ALA A 9 3.96 0.72 -0.74
N VAL A 10 5.24 0.63 -1.13
CA VAL A 10 5.97 1.73 -1.78
C VAL A 10 5.37 2.05 -3.16
N LEU A 11 5.01 1.05 -3.95
CA LEU A 11 4.37 1.27 -5.27
C LEU A 11 3.00 1.93 -5.13
N GLY A 12 2.18 1.52 -4.17
CA GLY A 12 0.91 2.18 -3.88
C GLY A 12 1.08 3.64 -3.45
N TRP A 13 2.06 3.92 -2.60
CA TRP A 13 2.40 5.28 -2.19
C TRP A 13 2.89 6.14 -3.37
N LEU A 14 3.77 5.62 -4.23
CA LEU A 14 4.21 6.31 -5.45
C LEU A 14 3.03 6.63 -6.37
N LEU A 15 2.09 5.69 -6.54
CA LEU A 15 0.89 5.91 -7.33
C LEU A 15 0.02 7.02 -6.73
N ALA A 16 -0.14 7.05 -5.40
CA ALA A 16 -0.84 8.12 -4.72
C ALA A 16 -0.17 9.49 -4.92
N ILE A 17 1.17 9.58 -4.89
CA ILE A 17 1.91 10.82 -5.17
C ILE A 17 1.71 11.28 -6.62
N MET A 18 1.68 10.35 -7.57
CA MET A 18 1.49 10.68 -8.97
C MET A 18 0.14 11.36 -9.25
N SER A 19 -0.85 11.18 -8.37
CA SER A 19 -2.14 11.88 -8.46
C SER A 19 -1.98 13.41 -8.53
N VAL A 20 -0.95 13.99 -7.89
CA VAL A 20 -0.69 15.43 -7.86
C VAL A 20 -0.44 16.02 -9.25
N LYS A 21 -0.01 15.18 -10.21
CA LYS A 21 0.24 15.61 -11.61
C LYS A 21 -1.04 15.67 -12.46
N LEU A 22 -2.18 15.19 -11.96
CA LEU A 22 -3.45 15.20 -12.69
C LEU A 22 -4.11 16.58 -12.59
N ALA A 23 -4.66 17.09 -13.69
CA ALA A 23 -5.27 18.44 -13.74
C ALA A 23 -6.72 18.48 -13.22
N SER A 24 -7.40 17.33 -13.22
CA SER A 24 -8.81 17.21 -12.85
C SER A 24 -8.94 16.80 -11.38
N PRO A 25 -9.67 17.55 -10.51
CA PRO A 25 -9.82 17.20 -9.11
C PRO A 25 -10.46 15.80 -8.90
N PRO A 26 -11.51 15.40 -9.63
CA PRO A 26 -12.01 14.02 -9.55
C PRO A 26 -10.94 12.97 -9.92
N ALA A 27 -10.13 13.23 -10.94
CA ALA A 27 -9.07 12.30 -11.36
C ALA A 27 -7.96 12.21 -10.30
N GLN A 28 -7.58 13.34 -9.69
CA GLN A 28 -6.63 13.38 -8.57
C GLN A 28 -7.12 12.51 -7.42
N ILE A 29 -8.38 12.69 -7.00
CA ILE A 29 -8.97 11.95 -5.87
C ILE A 29 -9.00 10.45 -6.16
N ILE A 30 -9.48 10.05 -7.34
CA ILE A 30 -9.57 8.62 -7.72
C ILE A 30 -8.18 7.98 -7.75
N CYS A 31 -7.18 8.66 -8.34
CA CYS A 31 -5.81 8.16 -8.41
C CYS A 31 -5.18 8.05 -7.01
N ALA A 32 -5.36 9.06 -6.16
CA ALA A 32 -4.88 9.06 -4.79
C ALA A 32 -5.50 7.90 -3.98
N LEU A 33 -6.81 7.70 -4.09
CA LEU A 33 -7.52 6.61 -3.41
C LEU A 33 -7.05 5.24 -3.90
N ALA A 34 -6.88 5.06 -5.21
CA ALA A 34 -6.36 3.81 -5.76
C ALA A 34 -4.95 3.48 -5.21
N GLY A 35 -4.06 4.47 -5.19
CA GLY A 35 -2.70 4.30 -4.66
C GLY A 35 -2.70 3.99 -3.16
N PHE A 36 -3.55 4.69 -2.42
CA PHE A 36 -3.74 4.45 -0.99
C PHE A 36 -4.24 3.03 -0.70
N THR A 37 -5.23 2.54 -1.45
CA THR A 37 -5.72 1.16 -1.32
C THR A 37 -4.60 0.14 -1.59
N VAL A 38 -3.80 0.34 -2.65
CA VAL A 38 -2.66 -0.54 -2.95
C VAL A 38 -1.64 -0.51 -1.81
N ALA A 39 -1.34 0.67 -1.26
CA ALA A 39 -0.41 0.81 -0.14
C ALA A 39 -0.90 0.05 1.10
N LEU A 40 -2.19 0.17 1.43
CA LEU A 40 -2.81 -0.55 2.54
C LEU A 40 -2.78 -2.06 2.35
N ILE A 41 -3.00 -2.58 1.14
CA ILE A 41 -2.86 -4.01 0.85
C ILE A 41 -1.43 -4.48 1.12
N GLY A 42 -0.42 -3.69 0.74
CA GLY A 42 0.98 -3.97 1.02
C GLY A 42 1.28 -4.05 2.51
N VAL A 43 0.85 -3.05 3.29
CA VAL A 43 1.14 -2.94 4.73
C VAL A 43 0.25 -3.86 5.58
N LEU A 44 -1.07 -3.69 5.53
CA LEU A 44 -2.02 -4.38 6.42
C LEU A 44 -2.32 -5.81 5.98
N GLY A 45 -2.20 -6.07 4.67
CA GLY A 45 -2.37 -7.41 4.12
C GLY A 45 -1.06 -8.18 4.16
N VAL A 46 -0.19 -7.92 3.18
CA VAL A 46 0.97 -8.77 2.89
C VAL A 46 2.04 -8.68 3.97
N LEU A 47 2.42 -7.46 4.37
CA LEU A 47 3.50 -7.24 5.33
C LEU A 47 3.08 -7.67 6.74
N ASN A 48 1.88 -7.32 7.18
CA ASN A 48 1.34 -7.75 8.46
C ASN A 48 1.20 -9.28 8.54
N ALA A 49 0.62 -9.92 7.52
CA ALA A 49 0.54 -11.38 7.46
C ALA A 49 1.92 -12.05 7.54
N ALA A 50 2.96 -11.43 6.98
CA ALA A 50 4.32 -11.94 7.07
C ALA A 50 4.92 -11.83 8.48
N HIS A 51 4.62 -10.77 9.24
CA HIS A 51 5.08 -10.62 10.62
C HIS A 51 4.31 -11.52 11.58
N LEU A 52 3.00 -11.69 11.34
CA LEU A 52 2.15 -12.58 12.13
C LEU A 52 2.57 -14.06 12.04
N LYS A 53 3.44 -14.46 11.11
CA LYS A 53 4.00 -15.82 11.07
C LYS A 53 4.97 -16.10 12.22
N ASP A 54 5.72 -15.07 12.62
CA ASP A 54 6.76 -15.15 13.65
C ASP A 54 6.25 -14.57 15.00
N ALA A 55 4.93 -14.50 15.18
CA ALA A 55 4.34 -13.85 16.34
C ALA A 55 4.47 -14.71 17.60
N ILE A 56 4.97 -14.12 18.69
CA ILE A 56 5.25 -14.81 19.96
C ILE A 56 4.04 -15.55 20.56
N TRP A 57 2.82 -15.04 20.33
CA TRP A 57 1.57 -15.62 20.86
C TRP A 57 1.01 -16.78 20.02
N LYS A 58 1.63 -17.13 18.88
CA LYS A 58 1.29 -18.33 18.10
C LYS A 58 2.11 -19.56 18.50
N SER A 59 2.91 -19.43 19.56
CA SER A 59 3.74 -20.49 20.13
C SER A 59 2.91 -21.43 21.00
#